data_AF-A0A9R1WR35-F1
#
_entry.id   AF-A0A9R1WR35-F1
#
_cell.length_a   1.000
_cell.length_b   1.000
_cell.length_c   1.000
_cell.angle_alpha   90.00
_cell.angle_beta   90.00
_cell.angle_gamma   90.00
#
_symmetry.space_group_name_H-M   'P 1'
#
loop_
_entity.id
_entity.type
_entity.pdbx_description
1 polymer ?
#
loop_
_entity_poly.entity_id
_entity_poly.type
_entity_poly.pdbx_seq_one_letter_code
_entity_poly.pdbx_strand_id
1 'polypeptide(L)'
;MFLVGALLRFGFVTAWLFHLVACMGSFIGFLLWNQSRQQWIGNKRNRQRNKPREPRLSKNVTYDSLLGSNKPFAKPVPLSEMVDFLGDVWEQEGLYD
;
A
#
# COMPACT_ATOMS: atom_id res chain seq x y z
N MET A 1 24.49 60.53 9.32
CA MET A 1 24.04 59.37 10.13
C MET A 1 22.76 58.70 9.61
N PHE A 2 22.13 59.15 8.51
CA PHE A 2 20.90 58.55 7.97
C PHE A 2 21.08 57.44 6.91
N LEU A 3 22.25 57.32 6.28
CA LEU A 3 22.49 56.31 5.23
C LEU A 3 22.75 54.90 5.77
N VAL A 4 23.34 54.79 6.97
CA VAL A 4 23.77 53.50 7.55
C VAL A 4 22.57 52.65 8.00
N GLY A 5 21.50 53.28 8.49
CA GLY A 5 20.27 52.59 8.89
C GLY A 5 19.43 52.05 7.72
N ALA A 6 19.53 52.65 6.53
CA ALA A 6 18.81 52.20 5.35
C ALA A 6 19.44 50.93 4.75
N LEU A 7 20.77 50.82 4.72
CA LEU A 7 21.47 49.60 4.27
C LEU A 7 21.18 48.40 5.17
N LEU A 8 21.12 48.60 6.50
CA LEU A 8 20.76 47.55 7.46
C LEU A 8 19.32 47.06 7.29
N ARG A 9 18.36 47.95 6.98
CA ARG A 9 16.97 47.56 6.67
C ARG A 9 16.85 46.83 5.33
N PHE A 10 17.59 47.25 4.30
CA PHE A 10 17.62 46.55 3.00
C PHE A 10 18.27 45.16 3.12
N GLY A 11 19.33 45.02 3.91
CA GLY A 11 19.96 43.74 4.21
C GLY A 11 19.02 42.77 4.94
N PHE A 12 18.21 43.27 5.88
CA PHE A 12 17.22 42.45 6.59
C PHE A 12 16.06 42.00 5.71
N VAL A 13 15.53 42.88 4.84
CA VAL A 13 14.46 42.54 3.90
C VAL A 13 14.93 41.54 2.86
N THR A 14 16.14 41.72 2.31
CA THR A 14 16.71 40.75 1.36
C THR A 14 16.99 39.41 2.04
N ALA A 15 17.57 39.38 3.23
CA ALA A 15 17.75 38.16 4.00
C ALA A 15 16.42 37.45 4.32
N TRP A 16 15.36 38.20 4.67
CA TRP A 16 14.03 37.65 4.92
C TRP A 16 13.37 37.09 3.66
N LEU A 17 13.55 37.74 2.50
CA LEU A 17 13.11 37.24 1.20
C LEU A 17 13.87 35.98 0.78
N PHE A 18 15.20 35.93 0.98
CA PHE A 18 15.99 34.73 0.72
C PHE A 18 15.56 33.56 1.61
N HIS A 19 15.28 33.81 2.90
CA HIS A 19 14.77 32.80 3.81
C HIS A 19 13.36 32.32 3.43
N LEU A 20 12.49 33.25 3.01
CA LEU A 20 11.15 32.93 2.51
C LEU A 20 11.23 32.03 1.26
N VAL A 21 12.06 32.41 0.26
CA VAL A 21 12.24 31.66 -0.99
C VAL A 21 12.87 30.28 -0.73
N ALA A 22 13.87 30.19 0.16
CA ALA A 22 14.47 28.92 0.56
C ALA A 22 13.45 27.97 1.24
N CYS A 23 12.55 28.52 2.06
CA CYS A 23 11.51 27.76 2.74
C CYS A 23 10.45 27.22 1.75
N MET A 24 10.11 27.98 0.71
CA MET A 24 9.17 27.57 -0.33
C MET A 24 9.71 26.42 -1.21
N GLY A 25 11.02 26.34 -1.43
CA GLY A 25 11.64 25.25 -2.21
C GLY A 25 11.51 23.87 -1.54
N SER A 26 11.55 23.82 -0.20
CA SER A 26 11.42 22.56 0.56
C SER A 26 10.00 22.01 0.56
N PHE A 27 8.99 22.88 0.47
CA PHE A 27 7.58 22.48 0.49
C PHE A 27 7.18 21.75 -0.80
N ILE A 28 7.73 22.16 -1.94
CA ILE A 28 7.45 21.52 -3.25
C ILE A 28 7.98 20.09 -3.29
N GLY A 29 9.20 19.85 -2.80
CA GLY A 29 9.78 18.50 -2.72
C GLY A 29 8.98 17.58 -1.79
N PHE A 30 8.52 18.10 -0.65
CA PHE A 30 7.66 17.36 0.28
C PHE A 30 6.30 17.01 -0.34
N LEU A 31 5.66 17.96 -1.03
CA LEU A 31 4.38 17.71 -1.70
C LEU A 31 4.49 16.66 -2.80
N LEU A 32 5.52 16.75 -3.64
CA LEU A 32 5.75 15.79 -4.73
C LEU A 32 6.00 14.39 -4.18
N TRP A 33 6.86 14.26 -3.16
CA TRP A 33 7.10 13.00 -2.46
C TRP A 33 5.81 12.42 -1.86
N ASN A 34 5.03 13.24 -1.16
CA ASN A 34 3.78 12.80 -0.54
C ASN A 34 2.76 12.34 -1.59
N GLN A 35 2.68 13.03 -2.72
CA GLN A 35 1.80 12.65 -3.83
C GLN A 35 2.22 11.32 -4.46
N SER A 36 3.50 11.13 -4.79
CA SER A 36 4.01 9.86 -5.31
C SER A 36 3.77 8.73 -4.30
N ARG A 37 4.03 8.97 -3.01
CA ARG A 37 3.79 8.00 -1.94
C ARG A 37 2.33 7.60 -1.82
N GLN A 38 1.39 8.52 -1.97
CA GLN A 38 -0.04 8.21 -1.99
C GLN A 38 -0.44 7.38 -3.23
N GLN A 39 0.16 7.65 -4.39
CA GLN A 39 -0.04 6.85 -5.61
C GLN A 39 0.51 5.42 -5.45
N TRP A 40 1.68 5.24 -4.82
CA TRP A 40 2.25 3.93 -4.50
C TRP A 40 1.44 3.16 -3.46
N ILE A 41 0.90 3.85 -2.46
CA ILE A 41 -0.01 3.25 -1.48
C ILE A 41 -1.36 2.90 -2.11
N GLY A 42 -1.71 3.54 -3.24
CA GLY A 42 -2.57 3.06 -4.31
C GLY A 42 -3.86 2.39 -3.85
N ASN A 43 -4.95 3.13 -3.73
CA ASN A 43 -6.35 2.66 -3.68
C ASN A 43 -6.64 1.33 -2.93
N LYS A 44 -5.84 0.94 -1.92
CA LYS A 44 -6.02 -0.32 -1.18
C LYS A 44 -7.31 -0.32 -0.36
N ARG A 45 -7.87 0.86 -0.09
CA ARG A 45 -9.12 1.02 0.66
C ARG A 45 -10.36 0.62 -0.14
N ASN A 46 -10.35 0.69 -1.47
CA ASN A 46 -11.59 0.52 -2.26
C ASN A 46 -11.73 -0.85 -2.94
N ARG A 47 -10.66 -1.63 -3.11
CA ARG A 47 -10.78 -2.86 -3.91
C ARG A 47 -11.45 -4.04 -3.18
N GLN A 48 -11.40 -4.10 -1.85
CA GLN A 48 -11.71 -5.37 -1.19
C GLN A 48 -12.02 -5.24 0.30
N ARG A 49 -12.87 -4.29 0.70
CA ARG A 49 -13.55 -4.41 2.01
C ARG A 49 -14.55 -5.57 1.89
N ASN A 50 -14.00 -6.77 2.08
CA ASN A 50 -14.64 -8.05 2.36
C ASN A 50 -16.17 -7.99 2.39
N LYS A 51 -16.81 -8.27 1.25
CA LYS A 51 -18.01 -9.09 1.34
C LYS A 51 -17.52 -10.50 1.66
N PRO A 52 -18.13 -11.21 2.63
CA PRO A 52 -17.93 -12.65 2.77
C PRO A 52 -18.30 -13.26 1.43
N ARG A 53 -17.29 -13.62 0.65
CA ARG A 53 -17.49 -14.33 -0.61
C ARG A 53 -17.74 -15.77 -0.21
N GLU A 54 -18.82 -16.35 -0.70
CA GLU A 54 -19.10 -17.76 -0.47
C GLU A 54 -17.86 -18.60 -0.79
N PRO A 55 -17.56 -19.64 0.02
CA PRO A 55 -16.50 -20.59 -0.26
C PRO A 55 -16.62 -21.09 -1.69
N ARG A 56 -15.54 -20.94 -2.45
CA ARG A 56 -15.45 -21.35 -3.86
C ARG A 56 -15.03 -22.80 -4.00
N LEU A 57 -14.27 -23.29 -3.03
CA LEU A 57 -13.95 -24.67 -2.86
C LEU A 57 -15.17 -25.35 -2.24
N SER A 58 -15.68 -26.36 -2.94
CA SER A 58 -16.63 -27.28 -2.33
C SER A 58 -15.93 -27.98 -1.17
N LYS A 59 -16.59 -28.05 0.00
CA LYS A 59 -16.08 -28.81 1.16
C LYS A 59 -15.80 -30.28 0.82
N ASN A 60 -16.39 -30.81 -0.25
CA ASN A 60 -16.24 -32.19 -0.70
C ASN A 60 -15.16 -32.36 -1.78
N VAL A 61 -14.26 -31.40 -1.96
CA VAL A 61 -13.17 -31.53 -2.95
C VAL A 61 -12.00 -32.32 -2.34
N THR A 62 -11.50 -33.33 -3.04
CA THR A 62 -10.32 -34.10 -2.62
C THR A 62 -9.04 -33.48 -3.20
N TYR A 63 -7.92 -33.59 -2.49
CA TYR A 63 -6.59 -33.15 -2.94
C TYR A 63 -6.25 -33.64 -4.37
N ASP A 64 -6.46 -34.94 -4.64
CA ASP A 64 -6.28 -35.54 -5.97
C ASP A 64 -7.13 -34.89 -7.06
N SER A 65 -8.33 -34.43 -6.74
CA SER A 65 -9.20 -33.76 -7.72
C SER A 65 -8.74 -32.34 -8.03
N LEU A 66 -8.08 -31.66 -7.09
CA LEU A 66 -7.52 -30.32 -7.27
C LEU A 66 -6.18 -30.34 -8.02
N LEU A 67 -5.29 -31.28 -7.69
CA LEU A 67 -3.96 -31.37 -8.31
C LEU A 67 -3.89 -32.32 -9.51
N GLY A 68 -4.82 -33.27 -9.63
CA GLY A 68 -4.91 -34.20 -10.76
C GLY A 68 -5.29 -33.52 -12.08
N SER A 69 -5.69 -32.25 -12.05
CA SER A 69 -6.08 -31.48 -13.23
C SER A 69 -5.47 -30.08 -13.21
N ASN A 70 -4.61 -29.78 -14.19
CA ASN A 70 -4.05 -28.42 -14.43
C ASN A 70 -5.07 -27.41 -15.00
N LYS A 71 -6.37 -27.70 -14.92
CA LYS A 71 -7.41 -26.78 -15.39
C LYS A 71 -7.51 -25.58 -14.44
N PRO A 72 -7.48 -24.35 -14.94
CA PRO A 72 -7.66 -23.18 -14.10
C PRO A 72 -9.06 -23.16 -13.47
N PHE A 73 -9.15 -22.70 -12.23
CA PHE A 73 -10.44 -22.49 -11.58
C PHE A 73 -11.27 -21.46 -12.34
N ALA A 74 -12.58 -21.71 -12.44
CA ALA A 74 -13.51 -20.80 -13.13
C ALA A 74 -13.49 -19.37 -12.57
N LYS A 75 -13.09 -19.20 -11.30
CA LYS A 75 -12.87 -17.90 -10.67
C LYS A 75 -11.67 -17.98 -9.71
N PRO A 76 -10.93 -16.87 -9.45
CA PRO A 76 -9.75 -16.90 -8.58
C PRO A 76 -10.07 -17.32 -7.15
N VAL A 77 -9.40 -18.32 -6.61
CA VAL A 77 -9.59 -18.78 -5.22
C VAL A 77 -8.82 -17.84 -4.27
N PRO A 78 -9.45 -17.29 -3.21
CA PRO A 78 -8.75 -16.56 -2.16
C PRO A 78 -7.67 -17.44 -1.51
N LEU A 79 -6.51 -16.84 -1.21
CA LEU A 79 -5.40 -17.59 -0.64
C LEU A 79 -5.74 -18.23 0.70
N SER A 80 -6.49 -17.51 1.57
CA SER A 80 -6.91 -18.03 2.87
C SER A 80 -7.69 -19.34 2.73
N GLU A 81 -8.60 -19.41 1.76
CA GLU A 81 -9.44 -20.58 1.53
C GLU A 81 -8.63 -21.82 1.11
N MET A 82 -7.58 -21.62 0.31
CA MET A 82 -6.67 -22.70 -0.06
C MET A 82 -5.84 -23.18 1.12
N VAL A 83 -5.39 -22.27 1.98
CA VAL A 83 -4.61 -22.61 3.19
C VAL A 83 -5.49 -23.37 4.20
N ASP A 84 -6.71 -22.91 4.44
CA ASP A 84 -7.67 -23.57 5.33
C ASP A 84 -7.97 -25.01 4.85
N PHE A 85 -8.24 -25.17 3.55
CA PHE A 85 -8.45 -26.49 2.93
C PHE A 85 -7.24 -27.44 3.09
N LEU A 86 -6.03 -26.94 2.85
CA LEU A 86 -4.80 -27.75 2.99
C LEU A 86 -4.57 -28.17 4.45
N GLY A 87 -4.87 -27.29 5.41
CA GLY A 87 -4.84 -27.62 6.83
C GLY A 87 -5.75 -28.79 7.16
N ASP A 88 -7.02 -28.73 6.73
CA ASP A 88 -8.01 -29.80 6.94
C ASP A 88 -7.55 -31.14 6.33
N VAL A 89 -6.93 -31.12 5.14
CA VAL A 89 -6.41 -32.33 4.48
C VAL A 89 -5.25 -32.94 5.27
N TRP A 90 -4.27 -32.12 5.68
CA TRP A 90 -3.12 -32.63 6.42
C TRP A 90 -3.46 -33.18 7.81
N GLU A 91 -4.44 -32.56 8.49
CA GLU A 91 -4.95 -33.07 9.77
C GLU A 91 -5.67 -34.43 9.56
N GLN A 92 -6.47 -34.57 8.49
CA GLN A 92 -7.11 -35.85 8.15
C GLN A 92 -6.13 -36.95 7.76
N GLU A 93 -5.01 -36.60 7.12
CA GLU A 93 -3.95 -37.54 6.73
C GLU A 93 -3.03 -37.92 7.90
N GLY A 94 -3.18 -37.32 9.09
CA GLY A 94 -2.35 -37.60 10.26
C GLY A 94 -0.89 -37.17 10.08
N LEU A 95 -0.63 -36.17 9.22
CA LEU A 95 0.73 -35.74 8.88
C LEU A 95 1.47 -35.06 10.04
N TYR A 96 0.73 -34.70 11.10
CA TYR A 96 1.22 -34.04 12.31
C TYR A 96 1.02 -34.87 13.60
N ASP A 97 0.59 -36.13 13.49
CA ASP A 97 0.57 -37.12 14.60
C ASP A 97 1.88 -37.93 14.65
#